data_AF-A0AAV2BRQ2-F1
#
_entry.id   AF-A0AAV2BRQ2-F1
#
_cell.length_a   1.000
_cell.length_b   1.000
_cell.length_c   1.000
_cell.angle_alpha   90.00
_cell.angle_beta   90.00
_cell.angle_gamma   90.00
#
_symmetry.space_group_name_H-M   'P 1'
#
loop_
_entity.id
_entity.type
_entity.pdbx_description
1 polymer ?
#
loop_
_entity_poly.entity_id
_entity_poly.type
_entity_poly.pdbx_seq_one_letter_code
_entity_poly.pdbx_strand_id
1 'polypeptide(L)'
;MVENCVLLEAPDMGDGMYPTVPACQLLISCEPPHQISRISVLCEARVIEIYGHHGEYLKTVKNVLLEEAEDMIVFRGDVILDRPSSLCSIKFLLLRSPSEMWLYGVKILTAKVTTDVQNQMTIPLASVEQRLTQMGLVLSDKAEAFKQLVQNCQKSPLGDRDIGDIIANLAMQNLIKNKSPSPEKDLQFSNLMNSMAKQLEKRDSQNNLQDSAEVKNNNYETAKKPPPTSSVSTSPVMFEKVSASSQTDEEYISLETKLKAFVAEQMQESDKNMWEKIDKRFQEMEAKIMCKLEEIESFVKPQGVQN
;
A
#
# COMPACT_ATOMS: atom_id res chain seq x y z
N MET A 1 25.12 21.92 0.07
CA MET A 1 23.69 21.73 -0.27
C MET A 1 23.24 20.37 0.25
N VAL A 2 21.94 20.13 0.41
CA VAL A 2 21.40 18.81 0.77
C VAL A 2 20.91 18.15 -0.52
N GLU A 3 21.76 17.38 -1.16
CA GLU A 3 21.58 16.89 -2.54
C GLU A 3 20.66 15.65 -2.66
N ASN A 4 19.97 15.26 -1.57
CA ASN A 4 19.28 13.98 -1.43
C ASN A 4 17.81 14.08 -0.97
N CYS A 5 17.15 15.22 -1.20
CA CYS A 5 15.70 15.33 -0.98
C CYS A 5 14.94 14.70 -2.16
N VAL A 6 13.93 13.86 -1.87
CA VAL A 6 13.11 13.23 -2.90
C VAL A 6 11.73 13.88 -2.90
N LEU A 7 11.29 14.40 -4.05
CA LEU A 7 9.89 14.76 -4.25
C LEU A 7 9.11 13.48 -4.59
N LEU A 8 8.04 13.23 -3.84
CA LEU A 8 7.04 12.21 -4.17
C LEU A 8 5.86 12.91 -4.81
N GLU A 9 5.45 12.45 -5.99
CA GLU A 9 4.27 12.95 -6.71
C GLU A 9 3.26 11.81 -6.90
N ALA A 10 1.98 12.15 -6.98
CA ALA A 10 0.94 11.26 -7.47
C ALA A 10 1.13 11.07 -8.98
N PRO A 11 0.88 9.86 -9.52
CA PRO A 11 0.82 9.69 -10.96
C PRO A 11 -0.29 10.58 -11.55
N ASP A 12 0.01 11.23 -12.68
CA ASP A 12 -0.95 12.04 -13.42
C ASP A 12 -2.24 11.25 -13.71
N MET A 13 -3.38 11.94 -13.75
CA MET A 13 -4.70 11.37 -14.09
C MET A 13 -4.82 10.99 -15.59
N GLY A 14 -3.71 10.88 -16.31
CA GLY A 14 -3.64 10.49 -17.72
C GLY A 14 -3.77 8.98 -17.90
N ASP A 15 -4.71 8.56 -18.75
CA ASP A 15 -5.17 7.17 -18.96
C ASP A 15 -5.58 6.42 -17.68
N GLY A 16 -6.90 6.23 -17.52
CA GLY A 16 -7.55 5.62 -16.36
C GLY A 16 -7.34 4.12 -16.15
N MET A 17 -6.11 3.63 -16.33
CA MET A 17 -5.69 2.25 -16.06
C MET A 17 -5.36 1.98 -14.59
N TYR A 18 -5.03 3.01 -13.79
CA TYR A 18 -4.65 2.89 -12.38
C TYR A 18 -5.65 3.56 -11.43
N PRO A 19 -6.80 2.92 -11.13
CA PRO A 19 -7.65 3.36 -10.04
C PRO A 19 -6.94 3.20 -8.68
N THR A 20 -7.04 4.25 -7.85
CA THR A 20 -6.82 4.23 -6.38
C THR A 20 -5.42 3.91 -5.84
N VAL A 21 -4.32 4.05 -6.59
CA VAL A 21 -2.99 4.17 -5.95
C VAL A 21 -2.96 5.50 -5.17
N PRO A 22 -2.80 5.51 -3.83
CA PRO A 22 -2.78 6.76 -3.08
C PRO A 22 -1.55 7.58 -3.42
N ALA A 23 -1.71 8.90 -3.50
CA ALA A 23 -0.58 9.82 -3.62
C ALA A 23 0.45 9.54 -2.51
N CYS A 24 1.73 9.57 -2.90
CA CYS A 24 2.88 9.47 -2.00
C CYS A 24 2.88 8.20 -1.12
N GLN A 25 3.45 7.11 -1.68
CA GLN A 25 3.76 5.88 -0.95
C GLN A 25 5.22 5.48 -1.14
N LEU A 26 5.77 4.77 -0.15
CA LEU A 26 7.12 4.21 -0.19
C LEU A 26 7.08 2.72 0.20
N LEU A 27 7.38 1.85 -0.76
CA LEU A 27 7.59 0.42 -0.52
C LEU A 27 9.05 0.17 -0.16
N ILE A 28 9.30 -0.56 0.94
CA ILE A 28 10.65 -0.89 1.42
C ILE A 28 10.76 -2.39 1.55
N SER A 29 11.68 -2.99 0.80
CA SER A 29 12.08 -4.40 0.92
C SER A 29 13.44 -4.52 1.65
N CYS A 30 13.70 -5.69 2.21
CA CYS A 30 14.99 -6.10 2.75
C CYS A 30 15.25 -7.56 2.38
N GLU A 31 16.41 -7.83 1.79
CA GLU A 31 16.81 -9.18 1.40
C GLU A 31 17.23 -10.04 2.62
N PRO A 32 16.93 -11.35 2.62
CA PRO A 32 17.40 -12.26 3.66
C PRO A 32 18.92 -12.19 3.85
N PRO A 33 19.44 -12.30 5.09
CA PRO A 33 18.73 -12.58 6.33
C PRO A 33 18.20 -11.33 7.06
N HIS A 34 18.10 -10.18 6.42
CA HIS A 34 17.74 -8.92 7.08
C HIS A 34 16.22 -8.69 7.08
N GLN A 35 15.70 -8.18 8.19
CA GLN A 35 14.31 -7.73 8.31
C GLN A 35 14.24 -6.36 8.96
N ILE A 36 13.40 -5.48 8.41
CA ILE A 36 13.05 -4.16 8.89
C ILE A 36 12.51 -4.29 10.31
N SER A 37 13.11 -3.59 11.28
CA SER A 37 12.68 -3.61 12.70
C SER A 37 12.26 -2.24 13.21
N ARG A 38 12.91 -1.17 12.71
CA ARG A 38 12.53 0.23 12.96
C ARG A 38 12.70 1.05 11.68
N ILE A 39 11.86 2.08 11.57
CA ILE A 39 11.82 3.02 10.46
C ILE A 39 11.81 4.42 11.07
N SER A 40 12.72 5.28 10.67
CA SER A 40 12.66 6.73 10.91
C SER A 40 12.50 7.45 9.58
N VAL A 41 11.54 8.36 9.47
CA VAL A 41 11.26 9.15 8.27
C VAL A 41 11.25 10.64 8.59
N LEU A 42 11.84 11.44 7.71
CA LEU A 42 11.79 12.90 7.71
C LEU A 42 11.03 13.35 6.47
N CYS A 43 9.87 13.98 6.63
CA CYS A 43 8.95 14.29 5.53
C CYS A 43 7.91 15.36 5.91
N GLU A 44 7.18 15.86 4.92
CA GLU A 44 6.13 16.89 5.13
C GLU A 44 4.80 16.33 5.67
N ALA A 45 4.65 15.01 5.66
CA ALA A 45 3.42 14.35 6.08
C ALA A 45 3.24 14.41 7.60
N ARG A 46 2.07 14.86 8.06
CA ARG A 46 1.74 14.94 9.49
C ARG A 46 1.43 13.57 10.10
N VAL A 47 1.04 12.60 9.27
CA VAL A 47 0.67 11.24 9.66
C VAL A 47 1.23 10.22 8.66
N ILE A 48 1.64 9.05 9.15
CA ILE A 48 2.01 7.90 8.33
C ILE A 48 1.22 6.65 8.75
N GLU A 49 0.81 5.86 7.77
CA GLU A 49 0.27 4.51 7.94
C GLU A 49 1.27 3.49 7.41
N ILE A 50 1.46 2.41 8.17
CA ILE A 50 2.44 1.36 7.91
C ILE A 50 1.70 0.05 7.67
N TYR A 51 2.01 -0.61 6.56
CA TYR A 51 1.43 -1.88 6.13
C TYR A 51 2.52 -2.95 5.98
N GLY A 52 2.18 -4.20 6.29
CA GLY A 52 3.08 -5.36 6.21
C GLY A 52 3.17 -5.99 4.83
N HIS A 53 3.78 -7.18 4.79
CA HIS A 53 4.07 -7.94 3.57
C HIS A 53 2.82 -8.34 2.77
N HIS A 54 1.69 -8.54 3.45
CA HIS A 54 0.42 -8.99 2.88
C HIS A 54 -0.58 -7.83 2.69
N GLY A 55 -0.12 -6.58 2.84
CA GLY A 55 -1.00 -5.41 2.89
C GLY A 55 -1.76 -5.27 4.21
N GLU A 56 -1.41 -6.05 5.25
CA GLU A 56 -2.01 -5.95 6.57
C GLU A 56 -1.63 -4.62 7.23
N TYR A 57 -2.60 -3.88 7.78
CA TYR A 57 -2.31 -2.66 8.53
C TYR A 57 -1.58 -3.00 9.83
N LEU A 58 -0.44 -2.34 10.08
CA LEU A 58 0.40 -2.53 11.27
C LEU A 58 0.28 -1.36 12.27
N LYS A 59 0.34 -0.12 11.79
CA LYS A 59 0.44 1.07 12.66
C LYS A 59 0.10 2.37 11.93
N THR A 60 -0.52 3.30 12.65
CA THR A 60 -0.52 4.73 12.32
C THR A 60 0.40 5.45 13.30
N VAL A 61 1.24 6.35 12.81
CA VAL A 61 2.05 7.26 13.64
C VAL A 61 1.72 8.69 13.26
N LYS A 62 1.49 9.54 14.26
CA LYS A 62 1.46 11.00 14.11
C LYS A 62 2.89 11.50 14.22
N ASN A 63 3.38 12.20 13.20
CA ASN A 63 4.75 12.65 13.15
C ASN A 63 4.94 13.90 14.02
N VAL A 64 6.13 14.04 14.61
CA VAL A 64 6.49 15.19 15.45
C VAL A 64 7.09 16.28 14.57
N LEU A 65 6.64 17.53 14.70
CA LEU A 65 7.24 18.66 14.01
C LEU A 65 8.69 18.86 14.49
N LEU A 66 9.65 18.95 13.56
CA LEU A 66 11.04 19.30 13.86
C LEU A 66 11.32 20.77 13.51
N GLU A 67 10.87 21.21 12.34
CA GLU A 67 11.25 22.50 11.75
C GLU A 67 10.11 23.03 10.88
N GLU A 68 9.87 24.33 10.96
CA GLU A 68 8.86 25.06 10.18
C GLU A 68 9.44 26.42 9.77
N ALA A 69 9.46 26.66 8.47
CA ALA A 69 9.86 27.90 7.81
C ALA A 69 8.84 28.22 6.71
N GLU A 70 8.88 29.43 6.13
CA GLU A 70 7.83 29.94 5.22
C GLU A 70 7.43 28.93 4.11
N ASP A 71 8.42 28.34 3.44
CA ASP A 71 8.23 27.39 2.34
C ASP A 71 8.58 25.92 2.69
N MET A 72 8.91 25.60 3.95
CA MET A 72 9.37 24.25 4.34
C MET A 72 8.79 23.80 5.69
N ILE A 73 8.21 22.59 5.75
CA ILE A 73 7.76 21.99 7.02
C ILE A 73 8.24 20.55 7.15
N VAL A 74 9.05 20.27 8.18
CA VAL A 74 9.70 18.98 8.37
C VAL A 74 9.13 18.29 9.60
N PHE A 75 8.40 17.19 9.38
CA PHE A 75 7.97 16.28 10.42
C PHE A 75 8.86 15.04 10.48
N ARG A 76 8.93 14.42 11.67
CA ARG A 76 9.64 13.18 11.93
C ARG A 76 8.69 12.10 12.43
N GLY A 77 8.64 10.99 11.70
CA GLY A 77 8.01 9.75 12.16
C GLY A 77 9.06 8.75 12.64
N ASP A 78 8.91 8.22 13.84
CA ASP A 78 9.69 7.07 14.34
C ASP A 78 8.75 5.89 14.59
N VAL A 79 9.00 4.78 13.90
CA VAL A 79 8.21 3.54 13.97
C VAL A 79 9.09 2.41 14.50
N ILE A 80 8.56 1.68 15.48
CA ILE A 80 9.06 0.35 15.87
C ILE A 80 8.01 -0.66 15.45
N LEU A 81 8.41 -1.66 14.65
CA LEU A 81 7.55 -2.76 14.25
C LEU A 81 7.53 -3.81 15.35
N ASP A 82 6.34 -4.30 15.71
CA ASP A 82 6.17 -5.24 16.82
C ASP A 82 6.66 -6.66 16.46
N ARG A 83 6.87 -6.92 15.16
CA ARG A 83 7.62 -8.04 14.59
C ARG A 83 8.45 -7.51 13.41
N PRO A 84 9.71 -7.92 13.22
CA PRO A 84 10.45 -7.54 12.02
C PRO A 84 9.81 -8.10 10.74
N SER A 85 9.98 -7.40 9.61
CA SER A 85 9.43 -7.80 8.30
C SER A 85 10.46 -7.67 7.17
N SER A 86 10.39 -8.53 6.16
CA SER A 86 11.17 -8.39 4.91
C SER A 86 10.58 -7.35 3.95
N LEU A 87 9.34 -6.92 4.15
CA LEU A 87 8.64 -5.95 3.32
C LEU A 87 7.70 -5.08 4.17
N CYS A 88 7.67 -3.78 3.93
CA CYS A 88 6.61 -2.90 4.42
C CYS A 88 6.31 -1.77 3.44
N SER A 89 5.06 -1.32 3.40
CA SER A 89 4.65 -0.10 2.69
C SER A 89 4.36 1.01 3.68
N ILE A 90 4.88 2.21 3.41
CA ILE A 90 4.55 3.45 4.10
C ILE A 90 3.63 4.26 3.19
N LYS A 91 2.46 4.61 3.71
CA LYS A 91 1.54 5.56 3.11
C LYS A 91 1.61 6.85 3.91
N PHE A 92 1.79 7.97 3.22
CA PHE A 92 1.85 9.29 3.84
C PHE A 92 0.47 9.96 3.80
N LEU A 93 0.09 10.67 4.87
CA LEU A 93 -1.24 11.28 5.03
C LEU A 93 -1.17 12.67 5.68
N LEU A 94 -2.24 13.45 5.46
CA LEU A 94 -2.37 14.83 5.91
C LEU A 94 -1.17 15.68 5.43
N LEU A 95 -0.94 15.62 4.12
CA LEU A 95 0.09 16.36 3.38
C LEU A 95 -0.26 17.85 3.28
N ARG A 96 0.71 18.70 2.95
CA ARG A 96 0.48 20.14 2.64
C ARG A 96 -0.23 20.32 1.30
N SER A 97 0.21 19.58 0.29
CA SER A 97 -0.43 19.48 -1.04
C SER A 97 -1.07 18.10 -1.21
N PRO A 98 -2.20 17.95 -1.94
CA PRO A 98 -2.94 16.68 -2.01
C PRO A 98 -2.27 15.60 -2.87
N SER A 99 -1.35 16.00 -3.75
CA SER A 99 -0.75 15.18 -4.81
C SER A 99 0.78 15.10 -4.76
N GLU A 100 1.44 15.77 -3.81
CA GLU A 100 2.89 15.90 -3.76
C GLU A 100 3.38 16.03 -2.30
N MET A 101 4.62 15.63 -2.02
CA MET A 101 5.32 15.95 -0.77
C MET A 101 6.84 15.76 -0.89
N TRP A 102 7.60 16.49 -0.09
CA TRP A 102 9.02 16.22 0.11
C TRP A 102 9.29 15.12 1.14
N LEU A 103 10.20 14.23 0.78
CA LEU A 103 10.80 13.19 1.59
C LEU A 103 12.29 13.54 1.78
N TYR A 104 12.62 14.11 2.94
CA TYR A 104 13.94 14.61 3.31
C TYR A 104 14.91 13.50 3.76
N GLY A 105 14.39 12.32 4.14
CA GLY A 105 15.22 11.16 4.43
C GLY A 105 14.47 9.97 5.03
N VAL A 106 15.02 8.78 4.80
CA VAL A 106 14.54 7.51 5.35
C VAL A 106 15.72 6.79 6.00
N LYS A 107 15.55 6.32 7.24
CA LYS A 107 16.54 5.52 7.96
C LYS A 107 15.89 4.23 8.45
N ILE A 108 16.40 3.11 7.94
CA ILE A 108 15.95 1.77 8.32
C ILE A 108 16.93 1.15 9.30
N LEU A 109 16.43 0.51 10.35
CA LEU A 109 17.22 -0.37 11.22
C LEU A 109 16.76 -1.81 11.00
N THR A 110 17.64 -2.63 10.45
CA THR A 110 17.38 -4.06 10.23
C THR A 110 17.85 -4.90 11.42
N ALA A 111 17.05 -5.89 11.77
CA ALA A 111 17.50 -7.04 12.55
C ALA A 111 17.98 -8.14 11.59
N LYS A 112 18.96 -8.94 12.00
CA LYS A 112 19.28 -10.20 11.30
C LYS A 112 18.41 -11.31 11.87
N VAL A 113 17.65 -11.98 11.00
CA VAL A 113 17.02 -13.25 11.33
C VAL A 113 18.10 -14.32 11.30
N THR A 114 18.58 -14.72 12.47
CA THR A 114 19.19 -16.04 12.62
C THR A 114 18.09 -17.07 12.37
N THR A 115 18.17 -17.76 11.23
CA THR A 115 17.26 -18.84 10.85
C THR A 115 17.50 -20.08 11.70
N ASP A 116 17.04 -20.02 12.94
CA ASP A 116 16.66 -21.23 13.66
C ASP A 116 15.47 -21.85 12.90
N VAL A 117 15.56 -23.15 12.58
CA VAL A 117 14.81 -23.77 11.47
C VAL A 117 13.32 -24.04 11.81
N GLN A 118 12.82 -23.45 12.90
CA GLN A 118 11.51 -23.75 13.48
C GLN A 118 10.36 -22.83 13.04
N ASN A 119 10.64 -21.68 12.40
CA ASN A 119 9.61 -20.82 11.78
C ASN A 119 9.15 -21.33 10.39
N GLN A 120 8.92 -22.65 10.28
CA GLN A 120 8.01 -23.19 9.27
C GLN A 120 6.56 -22.85 9.66
N MET A 121 5.57 -23.16 8.80
CA MET A 121 4.14 -23.07 9.15
C MET A 121 3.70 -24.19 10.11
N THR A 122 4.34 -24.25 11.27
CA THR A 122 4.08 -25.23 12.32
C THR A 122 2.85 -24.80 13.12
N ILE A 123 1.69 -25.39 12.80
CA ILE A 123 0.49 -25.24 13.62
C ILE A 123 0.84 -25.81 15.02
N PRO A 124 0.66 -25.05 16.12
CA PRO A 124 1.11 -25.47 17.45
C PRO A 124 0.16 -26.52 18.04
N LEU A 125 0.24 -27.75 17.53
CA LEU A 125 -0.71 -28.83 17.85
C LEU A 125 -0.80 -29.12 19.35
N ALA A 126 0.30 -29.07 20.09
CA ALA A 126 0.28 -29.21 21.55
C ALA A 126 -0.65 -28.20 22.25
N SER A 127 -0.66 -26.94 21.79
CA SER A 127 -1.54 -25.88 22.32
C SER A 127 -3.00 -26.04 21.88
N VAL A 128 -3.22 -26.60 20.69
CA VAL A 128 -4.56 -26.96 20.19
C VAL A 128 -5.13 -28.13 20.99
N GLU A 129 -4.34 -29.17 21.20
CA GLU A 129 -4.68 -30.35 22.02
C GLU A 129 -4.99 -29.96 23.46
N GLN A 130 -4.13 -29.16 24.10
CA GLN A 130 -4.36 -28.64 25.45
C GLN A 130 -5.70 -27.89 25.55
N ARG A 131 -6.04 -27.06 24.55
CA ARG A 131 -7.32 -26.33 24.52
C ARG A 131 -8.52 -27.25 24.31
N LEU A 132 -8.41 -28.26 23.45
CA LEU A 132 -9.46 -29.26 23.22
C LEU A 132 -9.74 -30.08 24.50
N THR A 133 -8.68 -30.51 25.21
CA THR A 133 -8.80 -31.19 26.51
C THR A 133 -9.44 -30.28 27.56
N GLN A 134 -9.04 -29.00 27.63
CA GLN A 134 -9.67 -28.02 28.54
C GLN A 134 -11.16 -27.77 28.22
N MET A 135 -11.57 -27.91 26.96
CA MET A 135 -12.97 -27.80 26.51
C MET A 135 -13.75 -29.13 26.64
N GLY A 136 -13.13 -30.21 27.09
CA GLY A 136 -13.75 -31.54 27.19
C GLY A 136 -14.10 -32.18 25.83
N LEU A 137 -13.57 -31.65 24.73
CA LEU A 137 -13.90 -32.09 23.37
C LEU A 137 -12.98 -33.24 22.95
N VAL A 138 -13.52 -34.45 22.95
CA VAL A 138 -12.86 -35.63 22.37
C VAL A 138 -12.81 -35.46 20.84
N LEU A 139 -11.62 -35.63 20.25
CA LEU A 139 -11.48 -35.64 18.79
C LEU A 139 -12.17 -36.87 18.21
N SER A 140 -12.90 -36.69 17.10
CA SER A 140 -13.35 -37.82 16.29
C SER A 140 -12.19 -38.45 15.54
N ASP A 141 -12.29 -39.75 15.22
CA ASP A 141 -11.25 -40.54 14.54
C ASP A 141 -10.72 -39.86 13.26
N LYS A 142 -11.60 -39.17 12.51
CA LYS A 142 -11.26 -38.40 11.31
C LYS A 142 -10.42 -37.15 11.61
N ALA A 143 -10.70 -36.48 12.72
CA ALA A 143 -9.93 -35.33 13.17
C ALA A 143 -8.57 -35.75 13.74
N GLU A 144 -8.48 -36.94 14.34
CA GLU A 144 -7.19 -37.54 14.72
C GLU A 144 -6.38 -38.01 13.51
N ALA A 145 -7.01 -38.64 12.52
CA ALA A 145 -6.38 -38.98 11.23
C ALA A 145 -5.83 -37.73 10.51
N PHE A 146 -6.59 -36.63 10.50
CA PHE A 146 -6.15 -35.35 9.96
C PHE A 146 -5.02 -34.71 10.79
N LYS A 147 -5.10 -34.77 12.14
CA LYS A 147 -4.02 -34.36 13.05
C LYS A 147 -2.72 -35.12 12.76
N GLN A 148 -2.77 -36.44 12.55
CA GLN A 148 -1.62 -37.26 12.18
C GLN A 148 -1.05 -36.84 10.82
N LEU A 149 -1.90 -36.59 9.81
CA LEU A 149 -1.47 -36.08 8.51
C LEU A 149 -0.74 -34.73 8.64
N VAL A 150 -1.31 -33.77 9.38
CA VAL A 150 -0.70 -32.45 9.63
C VAL A 150 0.64 -32.58 10.34
N GLN A 151 0.72 -33.40 11.40
CA GLN A 151 2.00 -33.68 12.06
C GLN A 151 3.02 -34.29 11.09
N ASN A 152 2.62 -35.23 10.26
CA ASN A 152 3.54 -35.90 9.33
C ASN A 152 4.01 -34.97 8.21
N CYS A 153 3.21 -33.99 7.78
CA CYS A 153 3.64 -32.92 6.89
C CYS A 153 4.63 -31.95 7.55
N GLN A 154 4.47 -31.65 8.85
CA GLN A 154 5.35 -30.74 9.60
C GLN A 154 6.68 -31.37 10.05
N LYS A 155 6.79 -32.70 10.09
CA LYS A 155 7.98 -33.43 10.58
C LYS A 155 9.12 -33.58 9.56
N SER A 156 8.93 -33.18 8.30
CA SER A 156 9.96 -33.27 7.25
C SER A 156 10.41 -31.89 6.77
N PRO A 157 11.71 -31.65 6.54
CA PRO A 157 12.15 -30.43 5.86
C PRO A 157 11.59 -30.36 4.44
N LEU A 158 11.17 -29.16 4.03
CA LEU A 158 10.48 -28.82 2.77
C LEU A 158 11.36 -28.88 1.50
N GLY A 159 12.42 -29.71 1.51
CA GLY A 159 13.40 -29.78 0.42
C GLY A 159 13.01 -30.66 -0.76
N ASP A 160 12.33 -31.77 -0.50
CA ASP A 160 11.83 -32.69 -1.54
C ASP A 160 10.61 -33.46 -1.01
N ARG A 161 9.48 -33.32 -1.71
CA ARG A 161 8.24 -34.09 -1.49
C ARG A 161 7.48 -34.15 -2.80
N ASP A 162 7.44 -35.34 -3.40
CA ASP A 162 6.55 -35.61 -4.51
C ASP A 162 5.09 -35.48 -4.05
N ILE A 163 4.24 -34.98 -4.94
CA ILE A 163 2.78 -34.91 -4.75
C ILE A 163 2.22 -36.32 -4.46
N GLY A 164 2.87 -37.36 -4.99
CA GLY A 164 2.60 -38.77 -4.67
C GLY A 164 2.58 -39.09 -3.17
N ASP A 165 3.51 -38.55 -2.36
CA ASP A 165 3.57 -38.82 -0.92
C ASP A 165 2.38 -38.24 -0.17
N ILE A 166 1.92 -37.05 -0.58
CA ILE A 166 0.75 -36.39 0.02
C ILE A 166 -0.52 -37.20 -0.28
N ILE A 167 -0.66 -37.66 -1.53
CA ILE A 167 -1.77 -38.52 -1.95
C ILE A 167 -1.74 -39.88 -1.24
N ALA A 168 -0.57 -40.50 -1.10
CA ALA A 168 -0.39 -41.77 -0.38
C ALA A 168 -0.78 -41.65 1.11
N ASN A 169 -0.36 -40.58 1.79
CA ASN A 169 -0.76 -40.34 3.18
C ASN A 169 -2.27 -40.06 3.33
N LEU A 170 -2.88 -39.31 2.40
CA LEU A 170 -4.33 -39.06 2.36
C LEU A 170 -5.14 -40.35 2.13
N ALA A 171 -4.63 -41.26 1.30
CA ALA A 171 -5.24 -42.56 1.03
C ALA A 171 -5.12 -43.50 2.25
N MET A 172 -3.94 -43.61 2.87
CA MET A 172 -3.73 -44.43 4.07
C MET A 172 -4.62 -43.99 5.24
N GLN A 173 -4.84 -42.68 5.41
CA GLN A 173 -5.72 -42.12 6.44
C GLN A 173 -7.22 -42.20 6.11
N ASN A 174 -7.61 -42.87 5.00
CA ASN A 174 -9.01 -43.01 4.53
C ASN A 174 -9.77 -41.67 4.35
N LEU A 175 -9.06 -40.55 4.22
CA LEU A 175 -9.63 -39.22 4.05
C LEU A 175 -10.18 -39.00 2.64
N ILE A 176 -9.67 -39.75 1.65
CA ILE A 176 -10.18 -39.80 0.28
C ILE A 176 -10.94 -41.11 0.06
N LYS A 177 -12.27 -41.03 -0.11
CA LYS A 177 -13.09 -42.18 -0.56
C LYS A 177 -12.99 -42.39 -2.07
N ASN A 178 -11.82 -42.79 -2.55
CA ASN A 178 -11.68 -43.27 -3.94
C ASN A 178 -12.43 -44.59 -4.10
N LYS A 179 -13.59 -44.53 -4.78
CA LYS A 179 -14.21 -45.71 -5.39
C LYS A 179 -13.24 -46.25 -6.46
N SER A 180 -13.26 -47.57 -6.69
CA SER A 180 -12.26 -48.33 -7.44
C SER A 180 -11.80 -47.68 -8.76
N PRO A 181 -10.52 -47.84 -9.15
CA PRO A 181 -9.93 -47.06 -10.24
C PRO A 181 -10.54 -47.36 -11.61
N SER A 182 -10.67 -46.30 -12.42
CA SER A 182 -10.83 -46.37 -13.87
C SER A 182 -9.77 -45.47 -14.50
N PRO A 183 -8.94 -45.97 -15.43
CA PRO A 183 -7.65 -45.35 -15.80
C PRO A 183 -7.77 -44.07 -16.67
N GLU A 184 -8.98 -43.62 -16.99
CA GLU A 184 -9.19 -42.51 -17.95
C GLU A 184 -9.21 -41.11 -17.31
N LYS A 185 -9.28 -40.99 -15.97
CA LYS A 185 -9.50 -39.69 -15.30
C LYS A 185 -8.24 -39.03 -14.73
N ASP A 186 -7.18 -39.80 -14.49
CA ASP A 186 -5.92 -39.25 -13.93
C ASP A 186 -5.24 -38.27 -14.90
N LEU A 187 -5.44 -38.46 -16.21
CA LEU A 187 -4.97 -37.55 -17.26
C LEU A 187 -5.67 -36.18 -17.28
N GLN A 188 -6.82 -35.99 -16.61
CA GLN A 188 -7.50 -34.69 -16.60
C GLN A 188 -7.07 -33.83 -15.40
N PHE A 189 -6.97 -34.41 -14.21
CA PHE A 189 -6.52 -33.67 -13.01
C PHE A 189 -5.03 -33.34 -13.04
N SER A 190 -4.17 -34.25 -13.52
CA SER A 190 -2.74 -33.98 -13.69
C SER A 190 -2.49 -32.84 -14.69
N ASN A 191 -3.18 -32.82 -15.83
CA ASN A 191 -3.07 -31.74 -16.80
C ASN A 191 -3.62 -30.39 -16.28
N LEU A 192 -4.67 -30.40 -15.46
CA LEU A 192 -5.19 -29.17 -14.85
C LEU A 192 -4.18 -28.53 -13.88
N MET A 193 -3.55 -29.33 -13.01
CA MET A 193 -2.52 -28.84 -12.08
C MET A 193 -1.22 -28.45 -12.79
N ASN A 194 -0.78 -29.23 -13.79
CA ASN A 194 0.38 -28.88 -14.62
C ASN A 194 0.15 -27.61 -15.45
N SER A 195 -1.11 -27.30 -15.82
CA SER A 195 -1.46 -26.03 -16.48
C SER A 195 -1.31 -24.84 -15.53
N MET A 196 -1.70 -24.97 -14.25
CA MET A 196 -1.47 -23.95 -13.24
C MET A 196 0.03 -23.74 -12.94
N ALA A 197 0.79 -24.83 -12.76
CA ALA A 197 2.24 -24.75 -12.53
C ALA A 197 2.95 -23.98 -13.68
N LYS A 198 2.64 -24.33 -14.93
CA LYS A 198 3.19 -23.66 -16.12
C LYS A 198 2.68 -22.23 -16.37
N GLN A 199 1.67 -21.76 -15.63
CA GLN A 199 1.30 -20.33 -15.60
C GLN A 199 2.04 -19.54 -14.51
N LEU A 200 2.54 -20.20 -13.46
CA LEU A 200 3.40 -19.58 -12.45
C LEU A 200 4.83 -19.40 -13.00
N GLU A 201 5.47 -20.48 -13.47
CA GLU A 201 6.84 -20.43 -14.03
C GLU A 201 7.00 -19.42 -15.18
N LYS A 202 5.93 -19.18 -15.95
CA LYS A 202 5.92 -18.21 -17.05
C LYS A 202 5.85 -16.74 -16.62
N ARG A 203 5.48 -16.42 -15.38
CA ARG A 203 5.55 -15.03 -14.87
C ARG A 203 6.98 -14.63 -14.50
N ASP A 204 7.72 -15.53 -13.88
CA ASP A 204 9.08 -15.24 -13.40
C ASP A 204 10.12 -15.25 -14.54
N SER A 205 9.82 -15.93 -15.65
CA SER A 205 10.75 -16.15 -16.76
C SER A 205 10.77 -15.06 -17.85
N GLN A 206 10.05 -13.94 -17.69
CA GLN A 206 9.86 -12.96 -18.79
C GLN A 206 10.52 -11.57 -18.58
N ASN A 207 11.17 -11.33 -17.43
CA ASN A 207 11.80 -10.03 -17.10
C ASN A 207 13.34 -10.01 -17.20
N ASN A 208 13.97 -10.95 -17.90
CA ASN A 208 15.43 -11.07 -17.88
C ASN A 208 16.07 -11.56 -19.18
N LEU A 209 15.83 -10.87 -20.31
CA LEU A 209 16.57 -11.10 -21.56
C LEU A 209 16.44 -9.99 -22.62
N GLN A 210 17.07 -8.82 -22.41
CA GLN A 210 17.66 -8.04 -23.52
C GLN A 210 18.59 -6.91 -23.03
N ASP A 211 19.90 -7.11 -23.19
CA ASP A 211 20.90 -6.04 -23.21
C ASP A 211 22.12 -6.46 -24.05
N SER A 212 22.31 -5.85 -25.24
CA SER A 212 23.57 -5.70 -26.00
C SER A 212 23.33 -5.35 -27.48
N ALA A 213 24.02 -4.30 -27.97
CA ALA A 213 24.19 -3.88 -29.38
C ALA A 213 22.91 -3.43 -30.14
N GLU A 214 22.95 -2.45 -31.05
CA GLU A 214 24.08 -1.90 -31.82
C GLU A 214 24.36 -0.40 -31.60
N VAL A 215 25.62 0.00 -31.87
CA VAL A 215 26.03 1.39 -32.12
C VAL A 215 25.85 1.72 -33.60
N LYS A 216 25.20 2.85 -33.93
CA LYS A 216 25.35 3.57 -35.20
C LYS A 216 25.12 5.07 -35.02
N ASN A 217 26.03 5.88 -35.56
CA ASN A 217 25.90 7.32 -35.65
C ASN A 217 24.76 7.72 -36.60
N ASN A 218 24.22 8.92 -36.42
CA ASN A 218 24.36 9.95 -37.45
C ASN A 218 24.21 11.36 -36.87
N ASN A 219 25.06 12.27 -37.34
CA ASN A 219 24.96 13.70 -37.03
C ASN A 219 23.80 14.34 -37.80
N TYR A 220 23.23 15.41 -37.24
CA TYR A 220 22.98 16.62 -38.03
C TYR A 220 23.33 17.86 -37.21
N GLU A 221 24.31 18.61 -37.67
CA GLU A 221 24.57 19.96 -37.18
C GLU A 221 23.52 20.93 -37.75
N THR A 222 23.10 21.92 -36.97
CA THR A 222 23.00 23.29 -37.51
C THR A 222 23.22 24.31 -36.40
N ALA A 223 24.22 25.18 -36.56
CA ALA A 223 24.65 26.11 -35.52
C ALA A 223 23.96 27.49 -35.60
N LYS A 224 23.97 28.23 -34.48
CA LYS A 224 24.01 29.71 -34.47
C LYS A 224 24.76 30.23 -33.23
N LYS A 225 25.32 31.44 -33.34
CA LYS A 225 26.40 31.97 -32.46
C LYS A 225 25.90 32.91 -31.32
N PRO A 226 26.66 33.00 -30.21
CA PRO A 226 26.65 34.09 -29.20
C PRO A 226 27.73 35.16 -29.52
N PRO A 227 28.14 36.12 -28.63
CA PRO A 227 27.60 36.57 -27.33
C PRO A 227 26.93 37.97 -27.43
N PRO A 228 27.36 39.16 -26.88
CA PRO A 228 28.60 39.60 -26.20
C PRO A 228 28.47 39.72 -24.66
N THR A 229 29.32 40.54 -23.99
CA THR A 229 29.35 40.77 -22.51
C THR A 229 29.83 42.18 -22.11
N SER A 230 29.35 42.72 -20.97
CA SER A 230 29.91 43.87 -20.20
C SER A 230 29.18 43.93 -18.83
N SER A 231 29.77 43.89 -17.62
CA SER A 231 30.94 44.55 -16.97
C SER A 231 30.56 45.83 -16.19
N VAL A 232 31.30 46.15 -15.10
CA VAL A 232 31.07 47.20 -14.06
C VAL A 232 30.09 46.75 -12.95
N SER A 233 30.19 47.03 -11.64
CA SER A 233 31.26 47.37 -10.65
C SER A 233 30.79 48.44 -9.64
N THR A 234 31.40 48.44 -8.44
CA THR A 234 31.36 49.44 -7.34
C THR A 234 30.08 49.74 -6.54
N SER A 235 30.16 49.37 -5.25
CA SER A 235 29.77 50.17 -4.06
C SER A 235 28.31 50.17 -3.54
N PRO A 236 28.11 50.30 -2.21
CA PRO A 236 26.80 50.18 -1.57
C PRO A 236 26.04 51.52 -1.48
N VAL A 237 24.70 51.44 -1.51
CA VAL A 237 23.78 52.55 -1.24
C VAL A 237 23.37 52.52 0.24
N MET A 238 23.43 53.67 0.92
CA MET A 238 22.90 53.79 2.28
C MET A 238 21.37 53.95 2.25
N PHE A 239 20.67 53.28 3.17
CA PHE A 239 19.23 53.48 3.35
C PHE A 239 18.96 54.84 4.04
N GLU A 240 18.52 55.81 3.25
CA GLU A 240 18.06 57.10 3.75
C GLU A 240 16.66 56.97 4.36
N LYS A 241 16.49 57.44 5.60
CA LYS A 241 15.28 57.22 6.41
C LYS A 241 14.20 58.25 6.11
N VAL A 242 13.52 58.08 4.98
CA VAL A 242 12.33 58.89 4.63
C VAL A 242 11.19 58.62 5.63
N SER A 243 10.46 59.67 6.00
CA SER A 243 9.32 59.64 6.92
C SER A 243 8.12 60.35 6.27
N ALA A 244 6.90 60.01 6.71
CA ALA A 244 5.61 60.34 6.05
C ALA A 244 5.34 59.50 4.77
N SER A 245 4.08 59.24 4.37
CA SER A 245 2.81 59.85 4.80
C SER A 245 1.75 58.85 5.30
N SER A 246 0.82 59.34 6.13
CA SER A 246 -0.31 58.59 6.68
C SER A 246 -1.46 58.46 5.67
N GLN A 247 -1.19 57.85 4.52
CA GLN A 247 -2.13 57.79 3.39
C GLN A 247 -2.27 56.40 2.76
N THR A 248 -1.40 55.45 3.15
CA THR A 248 -1.40 54.05 2.70
C THR A 248 -2.35 53.15 3.48
N ASP A 249 -2.62 53.50 4.75
CA ASP A 249 -3.16 52.54 5.72
C ASP A 249 -4.65 52.27 5.49
N GLU A 250 -5.42 53.29 5.10
CA GLU A 250 -6.83 53.17 4.67
C GLU A 250 -6.96 52.28 3.42
N GLU A 251 -6.08 52.43 2.43
CA GLU A 251 -6.11 51.60 1.21
C GLU A 251 -5.72 50.15 1.53
N TYR A 252 -4.74 49.94 2.41
CA TYR A 252 -4.33 48.62 2.88
C TYR A 252 -5.46 47.91 3.66
N ILE A 253 -6.11 48.61 4.61
CA ILE A 253 -7.26 48.10 5.36
C ILE A 253 -8.44 47.79 4.42
N SER A 254 -8.68 48.63 3.41
CA SER A 254 -9.69 48.38 2.37
C SER A 254 -9.39 47.11 1.57
N LEU A 255 -8.12 46.89 1.20
CA LEU A 255 -7.68 45.73 0.45
C LEU A 255 -7.74 44.44 1.29
N GLU A 256 -7.28 44.47 2.54
CA GLU A 256 -7.37 43.35 3.48
C GLU A 256 -8.84 42.96 3.75
N THR A 257 -9.73 43.95 3.87
CA THR A 257 -11.17 43.72 4.04
C THR A 257 -11.79 43.05 2.81
N LYS A 258 -11.42 43.49 1.60
CA LYS A 258 -11.86 42.85 0.34
C LYS A 258 -11.34 41.42 0.20
N LEU A 259 -10.08 41.16 0.57
CA LEU A 259 -9.49 39.83 0.53
C LEU A 259 -10.18 38.88 1.51
N LYS A 260 -10.47 39.33 2.74
CA LYS A 260 -11.23 38.55 3.74
C LYS A 260 -12.65 38.25 3.26
N ALA A 261 -13.33 39.21 2.64
CA ALA A 261 -14.66 39.00 2.06
C ALA A 261 -14.63 37.95 0.94
N PHE A 262 -13.67 38.04 0.02
CA PHE A 262 -13.51 37.08 -1.07
C PHE A 262 -13.20 35.65 -0.56
N VAL A 263 -12.31 35.50 0.43
CA VAL A 263 -12.03 34.19 1.03
C VAL A 263 -13.26 33.61 1.73
N ALA A 264 -14.04 34.43 2.43
CA ALA A 264 -15.30 33.99 3.05
C ALA A 264 -16.35 33.55 2.01
N GLU A 265 -16.48 34.28 0.91
CA GLU A 265 -17.37 33.93 -0.21
C GLU A 265 -16.96 32.61 -0.89
N GLN A 266 -15.65 32.41 -1.13
CA GLN A 266 -15.12 31.16 -1.67
C GLN A 266 -15.32 29.97 -0.71
N MET A 267 -15.14 30.16 0.60
CA MET A 267 -15.46 29.13 1.59
C MET A 267 -16.95 28.79 1.59
N GLN A 268 -17.83 29.79 1.57
CA GLN A 268 -19.28 29.59 1.61
C GLN A 268 -19.81 28.84 0.38
N GLU A 269 -19.34 29.17 -0.83
CA GLU A 269 -19.73 28.45 -2.05
C GLU A 269 -19.13 27.03 -2.09
N SER A 270 -17.92 26.83 -1.54
CA SER A 270 -17.32 25.50 -1.40
C SER A 270 -18.09 24.60 -0.44
N ASP A 271 -18.45 25.11 0.74
CA ASP A 271 -19.29 24.40 1.73
C ASP A 271 -20.66 24.06 1.14
N LYS A 272 -21.32 25.01 0.47
CA LYS A 272 -22.59 24.77 -0.24
C LYS A 272 -22.47 23.66 -1.28
N ASN A 273 -21.42 23.68 -2.11
CA ASN A 273 -21.15 22.67 -3.13
C ASN A 273 -20.83 21.29 -2.51
N MET A 274 -20.18 21.24 -1.34
CA MET A 274 -20.03 20.00 -0.57
C MET A 274 -21.37 19.49 -0.02
N TRP A 275 -22.21 20.36 0.54
CA TRP A 275 -23.54 19.98 1.05
C TRP A 275 -24.46 19.45 -0.05
N GLU A 276 -24.51 20.09 -1.21
CA GLU A 276 -25.29 19.62 -2.37
C GLU A 276 -24.82 18.23 -2.85
N LYS A 277 -23.50 17.95 -2.81
CA LYS A 277 -22.94 16.63 -3.12
C LYS A 277 -23.28 15.58 -2.05
N ILE A 278 -23.27 15.94 -0.77
CA ILE A 278 -23.62 15.06 0.34
C ILE A 278 -25.10 14.69 0.29
N ASP A 279 -25.98 15.67 0.11
CA ASP A 279 -27.43 15.46 0.01
C ASP A 279 -27.79 14.57 -1.19
N LYS A 280 -27.22 14.85 -2.37
CA LYS A 280 -27.38 13.98 -3.54
C LYS A 280 -26.92 12.54 -3.27
N ARG A 281 -25.79 12.34 -2.57
CA ARG A 281 -25.32 11.00 -2.18
C ARG A 281 -26.22 10.30 -1.17
N PHE A 282 -26.89 11.06 -0.31
CA PHE A 282 -27.89 10.55 0.62
C PHE A 282 -29.14 10.08 -0.13
N GLN A 283 -29.71 10.90 -1.01
CA GLN A 283 -30.84 10.53 -1.88
C GLN A 283 -30.52 9.30 -2.77
N GLU A 284 -29.31 9.24 -3.36
CA GLU A 284 -28.82 8.07 -4.10
C GLU A 284 -28.72 6.79 -3.26
N MET A 285 -28.63 6.91 -1.93
CA MET A 285 -28.55 5.78 -0.99
C MET A 285 -29.94 5.36 -0.54
N GLU A 286 -30.82 6.31 -0.19
CA GLU A 286 -32.23 6.03 0.16
C GLU A 286 -32.96 5.33 -0.99
N ALA A 287 -32.80 5.80 -2.23
CA ALA A 287 -33.39 5.16 -3.40
C ALA A 287 -32.94 3.70 -3.57
N LYS A 288 -31.65 3.40 -3.32
CA LYS A 288 -31.11 2.02 -3.38
C LYS A 288 -31.65 1.15 -2.25
N ILE A 289 -31.85 1.71 -1.06
CA ILE A 289 -32.46 1.00 0.07
C ILE A 289 -33.93 0.68 -0.25
N MET A 290 -34.70 1.64 -0.78
CA MET A 290 -36.09 1.44 -1.18
C MET A 290 -36.23 0.34 -2.24
N CYS A 291 -35.47 0.39 -3.34
CA CYS A 291 -35.52 -0.67 -4.35
C CYS A 291 -35.12 -2.05 -3.79
N LYS A 292 -34.20 -2.11 -2.82
CA LYS A 292 -33.84 -3.38 -2.14
C LYS A 292 -34.92 -3.88 -1.19
N LEU A 293 -35.70 -3.00 -0.57
CA LEU A 293 -36.87 -3.38 0.24
C LEU A 293 -38.01 -3.91 -0.66
N GLU A 294 -38.28 -3.27 -1.80
CA GLU A 294 -39.25 -3.74 -2.80
C GLU A 294 -38.87 -5.13 -3.36
N GLU A 295 -37.58 -5.33 -3.67
CA GLU A 295 -37.03 -6.63 -4.10
C GLU A 295 -37.26 -7.70 -3.04
N ILE A 296 -36.97 -7.41 -1.76
CA ILE A 296 -37.22 -8.35 -0.64
C ILE A 296 -38.73 -8.62 -0.47
N GLU A 297 -39.60 -7.61 -0.54
CA GLU A 297 -41.05 -7.79 -0.44
C GLU A 297 -41.59 -8.70 -1.57
N SER A 298 -41.00 -8.61 -2.77
CA SER A 298 -41.35 -9.48 -3.91
C SER A 298 -41.01 -10.96 -3.67
N PHE A 299 -39.95 -11.25 -2.90
CA PHE A 299 -39.61 -12.62 -2.49
C PHE A 299 -40.42 -13.12 -1.28
N VAL A 300 -40.95 -12.23 -0.45
CA VAL A 300 -41.70 -12.56 0.77
C VAL A 300 -43.20 -12.77 0.51
N LYS A 301 -43.76 -12.18 -0.55
CA LYS A 301 -45.15 -12.46 -0.98
C LYS A 301 -45.28 -13.93 -1.41
N PRO A 302 -46.08 -14.76 -0.70
CA PRO A 302 -46.20 -16.16 -1.04
C PRO A 302 -46.86 -16.32 -2.42
N GLN A 303 -46.30 -17.20 -3.24
CA GLN A 303 -46.98 -17.65 -4.46
C GLN A 303 -48.36 -18.19 -4.08
N GLY A 304 -49.40 -17.69 -4.74
CA GLY A 304 -50.77 -17.82 -4.26
C GLY A 304 -51.21 -19.27 -4.07
N VAL A 305 -51.83 -19.55 -2.92
CA VAL A 305 -52.61 -20.77 -2.72
C VAL A 305 -53.74 -20.76 -3.76
N GLN A 306 -53.64 -21.63 -4.76
CA GLN A 306 -54.74 -21.90 -5.67
C GLN A 306 -55.80 -22.72 -4.94
N ASN A 307 -56.99 -22.13 -4.79
CA ASN A 307 -58.26 -22.79 -4.50
C ASN A 307 -59.12 -22.76 -5.78
#